data_AF-A0A5C9BRH4-F1
#
_entry.id   AF-A0A5C9BRH4-F1
#
_cell.length_a   1.000
_cell.length_b   1.000
_cell.length_c   1.000
_cell.angle_alpha   90.00
_cell.angle_beta   90.00
_cell.angle_gamma   90.00
#
_symmetry.space_group_name_H-M   'P 1'
#
loop_
_entity.id
_entity.type
_entity.pdbx_description
1 polymer ?
#
loop_
_entity_poly.entity_id
_entity_poly.type
_entity_poly.pdbx_seq_one_letter_code
_entity_poly.pdbx_strand_id
1 'polypeptide(L)' 'MRVGLFLPCYVDQFFPQVGLATVSVLERFGVEVDFPE' A
#
# COMPACT_ATOMS: atom_id res chain seq x y z
N MET A 1 14.60 0.22 3.06
CA MET A 1 14.15 1.26 2.09
C MET A 1 12.74 1.65 2.50
N ARG A 2 12.37 2.93 2.42
CA ARG A 2 11.07 3.44 2.90
C ARG A 2 10.34 4.14 1.75
N VAL A 3 9.05 3.84 1.57
CA VAL A 3 8.23 4.36 0.46
C VAL A 3 6.90 4.88 0.97
N GLY A 4 6.42 5.98 0.37
CA GLY A 4 5.06 6.46 0.57
C GLY A 4 4.10 5.73 -0.37
N LEU A 5 3.07 5.09 0.17
CA LEU A 5 2.03 4.39 -0.59
C LEU A 5 0.76 5.23 -0.62
N PHE A 6 0.48 5.83 -1.78
CA PHE A 6 -0.77 6.51 -2.05
C PHE A 6 -1.77 5.53 -2.68
N LEU A 7 -2.94 5.37 -2.05
CA LEU A 7 -4.04 4.58 -2.59
C LEU A 7 -5.09 5.50 -3.23
N PRO A 8 -5.32 5.40 -4.54
CA PRO A 8 -6.41 6.14 -5.18
C PRO A 8 -7.76 5.78 -4.57
N CYS A 9 -8.67 6.75 -4.47
CA CYS A 9 -10.00 6.57 -3.85
C CYS A 9 -10.80 5.41 -4.46
N TYR A 10 -10.68 5.18 -5.76
CA TYR A 10 -11.35 4.06 -6.42
C TYR A 10 -10.81 2.69 -5.97
N VAL A 11 -9.49 2.59 -5.73
CA VAL A 11 -8.90 1.36 -5.20
C VAL A 11 -9.36 1.14 -3.77
N ASP A 12 -9.35 2.18 -2.94
CA ASP A 12 -9.81 2.09 -1.55
C ASP A 12 -11.29 1.70 -1.44
N GLN A 13 -12.15 2.30 -2.27
CA GLN A 13 -13.61 2.08 -2.21
C GLN A 13 -14.07 0.78 -2.86
N PHE A 14 -13.45 0.35 -3.95
CA PHE A 14 -13.93 -0.78 -4.75
C PHE A 14 -13.01 -2.01 -4.69
N PHE A 15 -11.72 -1.82 -4.39
CA PHE A 15 -10.71 -2.89 -4.38
C PHE A 15 -9.74 -2.81 -3.20
N PRO A 16 -10.21 -2.67 -1.94
CA PRO A 16 -9.33 -2.49 -0.78
C PRO A 16 -8.31 -3.62 -0.61
N GLN A 17 -8.65 -4.84 -1.06
CA GLN A 17 -7.76 -5.99 -1.07
C GLN A 17 -6.49 -5.78 -1.90
N VAL A 18 -6.53 -4.94 -2.94
CA VAL A 18 -5.37 -4.63 -3.77
C VAL A 18 -4.37 -3.77 -2.99
N GLY A 19 -4.85 -2.80 -2.21
CA GLY A 19 -3.99 -2.00 -1.32
C GLY A 19 -3.29 -2.87 -0.27
N LEU A 20 -4.05 -3.74 0.40
CA LEU A 20 -3.51 -4.67 1.40
C LEU A 20 -2.50 -5.67 0.81
N ALA A 21 -2.78 -6.21 -0.39
CA ALA A 21 -1.86 -7.09 -1.09
C ALA A 21 -0.57 -6.36 -1.48
N THR A 22 -0.66 -5.09 -1.89
CA THR A 22 0.50 -4.26 -2.21
C THR A 22 1.41 -4.08 -1.00
N VAL A 23 0.83 -3.75 0.17
CA VAL A 23 1.57 -3.66 1.45
C VAL A 23 2.25 -4.99 1.78
N SER A 24 1.51 -6.10 1.71
CA SER A 24 2.03 -7.44 2.04
C SER A 24 3.23 -7.83 1.17
N VAL A 25 3.20 -7.48 -0.12
CA VAL A 25 4.32 -7.71 -1.04
C VAL A 25 5.52 -6.86 -0.64
N LEU A 26 5.33 -5.56 -0.40
CA LEU A 26 6.41 -4.65 -0.03
C LEU A 26 7.09 -5.06 1.28
N GLU A 27 6.32 -5.40 2.31
CA GLU A 27 6.85 -5.86 3.60
C GLU A 27 7.66 -7.16 3.45
N ARG A 28 7.20 -8.09 2.61
CA ARG A 28 7.92 -9.35 2.34
C ARG A 28 9.31 -9.12 1.72
N PHE A 29 9.50 -8.01 1.01
CA PHE A 29 10.80 -7.61 0.47
C PHE A 29 11.59 -6.66 1.39
N GLY A 30 11.15 -6.47 2.64
CA GLY A 30 11.83 -5.62 3.61
C GLY A 30 11.70 -4.12 3.32
N VAL A 31 10.65 -3.73 2.59
CA VAL A 31 10.30 -2.33 2.33
C VAL A 31 9.35 -1.84 3.41
N GLU A 32 9.68 -0.71 4.02
CA GLU A 32 8.84 -0.05 5.01
C GLU A 32 7.85 0.89 4.29
N VAL A 33 6.57 0.82 4.64
CA VAL A 33 5.48 1.55 3.96
C VAL A 33 4.95 2.65 4.87
N ASP A 34 4.91 3.88 4.35
CA ASP A 34 4.21 5.01 4.95
C ASP A 34 2.97 5.38 4.16
N PHE A 35 1.95 5.89 4.84
CA PHE A 35 0.78 6.47 4.22
C PHE A 35 0.83 7.99 4.40
N PRO A 36 0.80 8.79 3.31
CA PRO A 36 0.75 10.24 3.42
C PRO A 36 -0.59 10.70 4.04
N GLU A 37 -0.57 11.79 4.81
CA GLU A 37 -1.77 12.50 5.30
C GLU A 37 -2.49 13.26 4.18
#